data_AF-A0A961BDZ3-F1
#
_entry.id   AF-A0A961BDZ3-F1
#
_cell.length_a   1.000
_cell.length_b   1.000
_cell.length_c   1.000
_cell.angle_alpha   90.00
_cell.angle_beta   90.00
_cell.angle_gamma   90.00
#
_symmetry.space_group_name_H-M   'P 1'
#
loop_
_entity.id
_entity.type
_entity.pdbx_description
1 polymer ?
#
loop_
_entity_poly.entity_id
_entity_poly.type
_entity_poly.pdbx_seq_one_letter_code
_entity_poly.pdbx_strand_id
1 'polypeptide(L)'
;MATNFFLAKWLKFWQEITLMKFFRSTIIISAFAFATSFASSLVMAKDYEMEDIMKKGMKGDTSLLAKVQGGTATDEEKKTLLAMFVSLAAFTPEKGDQDSWKTKTTALKDAMQPFVDGKGDVAALKKASNCKACHSVHKE
;
A
#
# COMPACT_ATOMS: atom_id res chain seq x y z
N MET A 1 50.99 54.08 -27.70
CA MET A 1 49.98 53.91 -26.63
C MET A 1 48.70 53.36 -27.27
N ALA A 2 48.02 52.43 -26.58
CA ALA A 2 46.71 51.83 -26.92
C ALA A 2 46.64 50.55 -27.79
N THR A 3 47.42 49.50 -27.50
CA THR A 3 47.15 48.14 -28.07
C THR A 3 47.16 46.97 -27.08
N ASN A 4 47.52 47.18 -25.80
CA ASN A 4 47.67 46.07 -24.83
C ASN A 4 46.56 45.93 -23.77
N PHE A 5 45.47 46.69 -23.88
CA PHE A 5 44.33 46.58 -22.94
C PHE A 5 43.19 45.69 -23.45
N PHE A 6 43.11 45.48 -24.78
CA PHE A 6 42.04 44.70 -25.40
C PHE A 6 42.27 43.18 -25.34
N LEU A 7 43.52 42.71 -25.48
CA LEU A 7 43.86 41.28 -25.45
C LEU A 7 43.71 40.64 -24.05
N ALA A 8 44.02 41.37 -22.97
CA ALA A 8 43.91 40.85 -21.61
C ALA A 8 42.45 40.72 -21.11
N LYS A 9 41.53 41.53 -21.65
CA LYS A 9 40.09 41.41 -21.37
C LYS A 9 39.43 40.28 -22.17
N TRP A 10 39.99 39.95 -23.33
CA TRP A 10 39.49 38.89 -24.21
C TRP A 10 39.82 37.47 -23.70
N LEU A 11 40.98 37.28 -23.06
CA LEU A 11 41.36 35.99 -22.43
C LEU A 11 40.56 35.64 -21.17
N LYS A 12 40.24 36.63 -20.32
CA LYS A 12 39.34 36.43 -19.15
C LYS A 12 37.89 36.13 -19.56
N PHE A 13 37.42 36.72 -20.67
CA PHE A 13 36.11 36.40 -21.23
C PHE A 13 36.03 34.94 -21.72
N TRP A 14 37.13 34.38 -22.23
CA TRP A 14 37.16 32.97 -22.66
C TRP A 14 37.21 31.97 -21.50
N GLN A 15 37.93 32.27 -20.40
CA GLN A 15 37.92 31.43 -19.19
C GLN A 15 36.56 31.40 -18.47
N GLU A 16 35.81 32.51 -18.47
CA GLU A 16 34.46 32.59 -17.89
C GLU A 16 33.38 31.92 -18.77
N ILE A 17 33.56 31.87 -20.10
CA ILE A 17 32.64 31.16 -21.01
C ILE A 17 32.79 29.64 -20.91
N THR A 18 33.96 29.13 -20.57
CA THR A 18 34.18 27.68 -20.41
C THR A 18 33.62 27.09 -19.11
N LEU A 19 33.31 27.92 -18.10
CA LEU A 19 32.75 27.51 -16.79
C LEU A 19 31.24 27.77 -16.65
N MET A 20 30.58 28.21 -17.72
CA MET A 20 29.12 28.31 -17.81
C MET A 20 28.57 27.32 -18.84
N LYS A 21 29.10 26.08 -18.82
CA LYS A 21 28.60 24.90 -19.55
C LYS A 21 28.22 23.74 -18.64
N PHE A 22 28.24 23.92 -17.31
CA PHE A 22 27.90 22.87 -16.35
C PHE A 22 26.64 23.10 -15.53
N PHE A 23 25.96 24.24 -15.67
CA PHE A 23 24.70 24.48 -14.97
C PHE A 23 23.79 25.32 -15.87
N ARG A 24 22.56 24.84 -16.08
CA ARG A 24 21.44 25.47 -16.82
C ARG A 24 21.36 25.14 -18.32
N SER A 25 20.92 23.92 -18.63
CA SER A 25 19.75 23.65 -19.51
C SER A 25 19.87 22.27 -20.17
N THR A 26 19.34 21.25 -19.50
CA THR A 26 18.87 19.99 -20.13
C THR A 26 17.62 19.53 -19.38
N ILE A 27 16.49 20.14 -19.73
CA ILE A 27 15.24 19.38 -19.79
C ILE A 27 15.32 18.64 -21.13
N ILE A 28 15.45 17.31 -21.09
CA ILE A 28 14.81 16.31 -21.98
C ILE A 28 15.28 14.93 -21.49
N ILE A 29 14.39 14.29 -20.73
CA ILE A 29 13.93 12.89 -20.85
C ILE A 29 14.99 11.88 -21.31
N SER A 30 15.56 11.16 -20.35
CA SER A 30 16.08 9.81 -20.53
C SER A 30 15.69 9.03 -19.28
N ALA A 31 14.65 8.21 -19.42
CA ALA A 31 14.00 7.46 -18.37
C ALA A 31 14.99 6.58 -17.59
N PHE A 32 15.39 7.05 -16.41
CA PHE A 32 15.99 6.23 -15.38
C PHE A 32 14.92 5.96 -14.33
N ALA A 33 14.14 4.90 -14.56
CA ALA A 33 13.40 4.24 -13.50
C ALA A 33 13.28 2.78 -13.89
N PHE A 34 14.31 2.04 -13.49
CA PHE A 34 14.25 0.66 -13.01
C PHE A 34 12.80 0.19 -12.84
N ALA A 35 12.23 -0.41 -13.90
CA ALA A 35 10.96 -1.10 -13.81
C ALA A 35 11.21 -2.44 -13.12
N THR A 36 11.54 -2.39 -11.82
CA THR A 36 11.35 -3.54 -10.95
C THR A 36 9.87 -3.82 -10.92
N SER A 37 9.50 -4.88 -11.63
CA SER A 37 8.35 -5.73 -11.39
C SER A 37 7.29 -5.10 -10.48
N PHE A 38 6.42 -4.27 -11.05
CA PHE A 38 5.06 -4.21 -10.55
C PHE A 38 4.37 -5.50 -11.00
N ALA A 39 4.80 -6.63 -10.44
CA ALA A 39 3.96 -7.79 -10.34
C ALA A 39 2.81 -7.38 -9.42
N SER A 40 1.80 -6.74 -10.00
CA SER A 40 0.47 -6.82 -9.43
C SER A 40 0.15 -8.30 -9.38
N SER A 41 0.41 -8.93 -8.25
CA SER A 41 -0.44 -10.02 -7.81
C SER A 41 -1.83 -9.39 -7.65
N LEU A 42 -2.54 -9.24 -8.76
CA LEU A 42 -3.99 -9.40 -8.76
C LEU A 42 -4.18 -10.81 -8.21
N VAL A 43 -4.21 -10.91 -6.89
CA VAL A 43 -4.95 -11.97 -6.23
C VAL A 43 -6.30 -11.87 -6.87
N MET A 44 -6.58 -12.77 -7.82
CA MET A 44 -7.89 -13.00 -8.35
C MET A 44 -8.76 -13.19 -7.12
N ALA A 45 -9.49 -12.14 -6.74
CA ALA A 45 -10.28 -12.16 -5.53
C ALA A 45 -11.32 -13.25 -5.77
N LYS A 46 -11.12 -14.40 -5.12
CA LYS A 46 -12.16 -15.39 -5.04
C LYS A 46 -13.32 -14.67 -4.35
N ASP A 47 -14.46 -14.58 -5.02
CA ASP A 47 -15.65 -14.06 -4.39
C ASP A 47 -16.05 -15.03 -3.27
N TYR A 48 -16.09 -14.51 -2.05
CA TYR A 48 -16.51 -15.25 -0.86
C TYR A 48 -17.86 -14.71 -0.43
N GLU A 49 -18.78 -15.61 -0.11
CA GLU A 49 -20.05 -15.24 0.50
C GLU A 49 -19.83 -14.56 1.86
N MET A 50 -20.62 -13.54 2.18
CA MET A 50 -20.57 -12.82 3.46
C MET A 50 -20.63 -13.78 4.65
N GLU A 51 -21.49 -14.80 4.56
CA GLU A 51 -21.64 -15.82 5.60
C GLU A 51 -20.35 -16.61 5.83
N ASP A 52 -19.64 -16.98 4.76
CA ASP A 52 -18.38 -17.71 4.81
C ASP A 52 -17.26 -16.86 5.42
N ILE A 53 -17.18 -15.58 5.02
CA ILE A 53 -16.21 -14.63 5.59
C ILE A 53 -16.42 -14.54 7.11
N MET A 54 -17.67 -14.38 7.54
CA MET A 54 -17.97 -14.25 8.96
C MET A 54 -17.76 -15.55 9.73
N LYS A 55 -18.27 -16.68 9.24
CA LYS A 55 -18.22 -17.97 9.95
C LYS A 55 -16.84 -18.61 9.93
N LYS A 56 -16.21 -18.71 8.76
CA LYS A 56 -14.91 -19.38 8.58
C LYS A 56 -13.75 -18.42 8.84
N GLY A 57 -13.89 -17.17 8.38
CA GLY A 57 -12.85 -16.16 8.50
C GLY A 57 -12.73 -15.58 9.92
N MET A 58 -13.84 -15.20 10.56
CA MET A 58 -13.80 -14.35 11.76
C MET A 58 -14.38 -14.93 13.05
N LYS A 59 -15.31 -15.90 12.98
CA LYS A 59 -16.08 -16.35 14.16
C LYS A 59 -15.45 -17.58 14.83
N GLY A 60 -15.17 -17.43 16.12
CA GLY A 60 -14.75 -18.54 17.00
C GLY A 60 -13.25 -18.83 16.96
N ASP A 61 -12.82 -19.68 17.89
CA ASP A 61 -11.39 -19.93 18.17
C ASP A 61 -10.69 -20.78 17.10
N THR A 62 -11.48 -21.42 16.24
CA THR A 62 -10.99 -22.22 15.09
C THR A 62 -10.98 -21.43 13.79
N SER A 63 -11.41 -20.17 13.81
CA SER A 63 -11.44 -19.30 12.63
C SER A 63 -10.04 -19.02 12.08
N LEU A 64 -9.97 -18.65 10.80
CA LEU A 64 -8.71 -18.21 10.20
C LEU A 64 -8.12 -17.00 10.94
N LEU A 65 -8.95 -16.04 11.37
CA LEU A 65 -8.52 -14.90 12.17
C LEU A 65 -7.87 -15.35 13.49
N ALA A 66 -8.48 -16.30 14.20
CA ALA A 66 -7.92 -16.83 15.44
C ALA A 66 -6.57 -17.52 15.20
N LYS A 67 -6.45 -18.32 14.13
CA LYS A 67 -5.18 -18.94 13.74
C LYS A 67 -4.10 -17.92 13.41
N VAL A 68 -4.43 -16.85 12.68
CA VAL A 68 -3.48 -15.79 12.34
C VAL A 68 -3.03 -15.04 13.60
N GLN A 69 -3.97 -14.65 14.47
CA GLN A 69 -3.66 -13.99 15.74
C GLN A 69 -2.90 -14.89 16.72
N GLY A 70 -3.12 -16.20 16.64
CA GLY A 70 -2.44 -17.23 17.44
C GLY A 70 -1.10 -17.69 16.85
N GLY A 71 -0.73 -17.22 15.65
CA GLY A 71 0.53 -17.60 14.99
C GLY A 71 0.58 -19.03 14.45
N THR A 72 -0.57 -19.71 14.34
CA THR A 72 -0.66 -21.10 13.86
C THR A 72 -1.16 -21.22 12.42
N ALA A 73 -1.53 -20.11 11.79
CA ALA A 73 -2.00 -20.09 10.41
C ALA A 73 -0.88 -20.40 9.41
N THR A 74 -1.17 -21.23 8.40
CA THR A 74 -0.30 -21.42 7.23
C THR A 74 -0.29 -20.18 6.34
N ASP A 75 0.63 -20.13 5.38
CA ASP A 75 0.70 -19.00 4.45
C ASP A 75 -0.50 -18.95 3.49
N GLU A 76 -1.03 -20.11 3.10
CA GLU A 76 -2.28 -20.23 2.34
C GLU A 76 -3.48 -19.73 3.16
N GLU A 77 -3.52 -20.04 4.46
CA GLU A 77 -4.57 -19.57 5.36
C GLU A 77 -4.53 -18.06 5.54
N LYS A 78 -3.34 -17.46 5.67
CA LYS A 78 -3.17 -15.98 5.73
C LYS A 78 -3.64 -15.33 4.44
N LYS A 79 -3.25 -15.86 3.28
CA LYS A 79 -3.69 -15.34 1.96
C LYS A 79 -5.20 -15.49 1.78
N THR A 80 -5.77 -16.60 2.22
CA THR A 80 -7.22 -16.85 2.19
C THR A 80 -7.97 -15.82 3.04
N LEU A 81 -7.50 -15.55 4.26
CA LEU A 81 -8.13 -14.56 5.13
C LEU A 81 -8.02 -13.14 4.56
N LEU A 82 -6.87 -12.77 4.00
CA LEU A 82 -6.71 -11.49 3.31
C LEU A 82 -7.68 -11.37 2.14
N ALA A 83 -7.81 -12.41 1.31
CA ALA A 83 -8.76 -12.42 0.18
C ALA A 83 -10.21 -12.28 0.67
N MET A 84 -10.59 -12.96 1.76
CA MET A 84 -11.91 -12.78 2.40
C MET A 84 -12.16 -11.33 2.83
N PHE A 85 -11.16 -10.62 3.38
CA PHE A 85 -11.31 -9.21 3.75
C PHE A 85 -11.37 -8.26 2.55
N VAL A 86 -10.69 -8.59 1.46
CA VAL A 86 -10.84 -7.87 0.18
C VAL A 86 -12.28 -8.02 -0.33
N SER A 87 -12.81 -9.24 -0.35
CA SER A 87 -14.20 -9.50 -0.75
C SER A 87 -15.18 -8.80 0.20
N LEU A 88 -14.93 -8.81 1.51
CA LEU A 88 -15.75 -8.11 2.51
C LEU A 88 -15.90 -6.61 2.20
N ALA A 89 -14.79 -5.95 1.83
CA ALA A 89 -14.79 -4.53 1.51
C ALA A 89 -15.60 -4.18 0.24
N ALA A 90 -15.88 -5.17 -0.62
CA ALA A 90 -16.68 -5.00 -1.83
C ALA A 90 -18.19 -5.13 -1.59
N PHE A 91 -18.62 -5.67 -0.44
CA PHE A 91 -20.04 -5.73 -0.11
C PHE A 91 -20.60 -4.34 0.21
N THR A 92 -21.90 -4.18 -0.06
CA THR A 92 -22.70 -3.06 0.45
C THR A 92 -23.34 -3.51 1.76
N PRO A 93 -23.23 -2.75 2.87
CA PRO A 93 -23.85 -3.13 4.12
C PRO A 93 -25.38 -2.93 4.04
N GLU A 94 -26.13 -3.84 4.66
CA GLU A 94 -27.60 -3.69 4.77
C GLU A 94 -28.00 -2.59 5.77
N LYS A 95 -27.10 -2.28 6.72
CA LYS A 95 -27.28 -1.29 7.79
C LYS A 95 -26.09 -0.36 7.93
N GLY A 96 -26.35 0.85 8.41
CA GLY A 96 -25.32 1.88 8.61
C GLY A 96 -24.87 2.53 7.31
N ASP A 97 -23.85 3.37 7.38
CA ASP A 97 -23.35 4.13 6.24
C ASP A 97 -22.20 3.42 5.50
N GLN A 98 -22.15 3.64 4.19
CA GLN A 98 -21.13 3.06 3.30
C GLN A 98 -19.70 3.51 3.69
N ASP A 99 -19.54 4.73 4.20
CA ASP A 99 -18.24 5.28 4.59
C ASP A 99 -17.68 4.61 5.85
N SER A 100 -18.52 4.39 6.86
CA SER A 100 -18.20 3.58 8.04
C SER A 100 -17.80 2.16 7.63
N TRP A 101 -18.56 1.54 6.72
CA TRP A 101 -18.25 0.20 6.21
C TRP A 101 -16.88 0.16 5.54
N LYS A 102 -16.64 1.07 4.60
CA LYS A 102 -15.36 1.20 3.89
C LYS A 102 -14.21 1.43 4.86
N THR A 103 -14.38 2.31 5.84
CA THR A 103 -13.37 2.63 6.84
C THR A 103 -12.97 1.38 7.64
N LYS A 104 -13.96 0.64 8.14
CA LYS A 104 -13.72 -0.54 8.99
C LYS A 104 -13.11 -1.71 8.19
N THR A 105 -13.64 -1.99 7.00
CA THR A 105 -13.16 -3.09 6.15
C THR A 105 -11.77 -2.80 5.57
N THR A 106 -11.48 -1.53 5.23
CA THR A 106 -10.13 -1.12 4.82
C THR A 106 -9.13 -1.31 5.97
N ALA A 107 -9.46 -0.84 7.18
CA ALA A 107 -8.60 -1.04 8.35
C ALA A 107 -8.33 -2.53 8.63
N LEU A 108 -9.34 -3.39 8.42
CA LEU A 108 -9.21 -4.84 8.60
C LEU A 108 -8.26 -5.48 7.58
N LYS A 109 -8.45 -5.17 6.29
CA LYS A 109 -7.57 -5.64 5.21
C LYS A 109 -6.14 -5.13 5.39
N ASP A 110 -5.97 -3.85 5.69
CA ASP A 110 -4.65 -3.21 5.83
C ASP A 110 -3.88 -3.75 7.04
N ALA A 111 -4.58 -4.10 8.14
CA ALA A 111 -3.96 -4.77 9.28
C ALA A 111 -3.61 -6.24 8.99
N MET A 112 -4.29 -6.89 8.04
CA MET A 112 -4.05 -8.28 7.65
C MET A 112 -2.91 -8.43 6.63
N GLN A 113 -2.76 -7.48 5.70
CA GLN A 113 -1.75 -7.55 4.64
C GLN A 113 -0.32 -7.87 5.16
N PRO A 114 0.19 -7.23 6.23
CA PRO A 114 1.54 -7.51 6.73
C PRO A 114 1.76 -8.96 7.18
N PHE A 115 0.70 -9.71 7.55
CA PHE A 115 0.84 -11.13 7.90
C PHE A 115 1.22 -11.99 6.69
N VAL A 116 0.73 -11.65 5.50
CA VAL A 116 1.13 -12.33 4.25
C VAL A 116 2.59 -12.01 3.90
N ASP A 117 3.05 -10.82 4.27
CA ASP A 117 4.44 -10.37 4.05
C ASP A 117 5.41 -10.81 5.16
N GLY A 118 4.95 -11.58 6.15
CA GLY A 118 5.76 -12.05 7.28
C GLY A 118 6.11 -10.97 8.31
N LYS A 119 5.39 -9.84 8.32
CA LYS A 119 5.62 -8.65 9.18
C LYS A 119 4.37 -8.27 9.99
N GLY A 120 3.51 -9.24 10.27
CA GLY A 120 2.22 -9.05 10.94
C GLY A 120 2.34 -8.48 12.36
N ASP A 121 1.44 -7.57 12.71
CA ASP A 121 1.24 -7.09 14.08
C ASP A 121 -0.11 -7.58 14.62
N VAL A 122 -0.06 -8.51 15.58
CA VAL A 122 -1.25 -9.10 16.21
C VAL A 122 -2.07 -8.06 16.96
N ALA A 123 -1.45 -7.07 17.58
CA ALA A 123 -2.18 -6.02 18.30
C ALA A 123 -2.95 -5.13 17.32
N ALA A 124 -2.32 -4.74 16.21
CA ALA A 124 -2.99 -3.99 15.14
C ALA A 124 -4.16 -4.78 14.54
N LEU A 125 -3.96 -6.07 14.25
CA LEU A 125 -5.02 -6.92 13.72
C LEU A 125 -6.18 -7.08 14.71
N LYS A 126 -5.91 -7.30 15.99
CA LYS A 126 -6.96 -7.38 17.04
C LYS A 126 -7.75 -6.07 17.17
N LYS A 127 -7.07 -4.93 17.06
CA LYS A 127 -7.71 -3.60 17.08
C LYS A 127 -8.64 -3.41 15.88
N ALA A 128 -8.20 -3.84 14.69
CA ALA A 128 -8.99 -3.74 13.47
C ALA A 128 -10.15 -4.76 13.44
N SER A 129 -9.94 -5.98 13.95
CA SER A 129 -10.94 -7.05 14.01
C SER A 129 -11.90 -6.90 15.20
N ASN A 130 -12.42 -5.70 15.41
CA ASN A 130 -13.34 -5.40 16.51
C ASN A 130 -14.78 -5.77 16.13
N CYS A 131 -15.16 -7.02 16.41
CA CYS A 131 -16.47 -7.59 16.08
C CYS A 131 -17.64 -6.70 16.56
N LYS A 132 -17.55 -6.15 17.78
CA LYS A 132 -18.60 -5.32 18.35
C LYS A 132 -18.74 -3.99 17.61
N ALA A 133 -17.63 -3.32 17.32
CA ALA A 133 -17.64 -2.01 16.67
C ALA A 133 -18.11 -2.04 15.21
N CYS A 134 -18.04 -3.19 14.55
CA CYS A 134 -18.62 -3.39 13.23
C CYS A 134 -20.10 -3.80 13.33
N HIS A 135 -20.40 -4.84 14.12
CA HIS A 135 -21.76 -5.37 14.21
C HIS A 135 -22.76 -4.43 14.87
N SER A 136 -22.34 -3.53 15.77
CA SER A 136 -23.26 -2.55 16.35
C SER A 136 -23.79 -1.53 15.35
N VAL A 137 -23.15 -1.39 14.19
CA VAL A 137 -23.52 -0.43 13.14
C VAL A 137 -24.12 -1.15 11.92
N HIS A 138 -23.57 -2.31 11.57
CA HIS A 138 -23.84 -2.95 10.28
C HIS A 138 -24.53 -4.32 10.38
N LYS A 139 -25.01 -4.72 11.58
CA LYS A 139 -25.68 -6.00 11.80
C LYS A 139 -26.93 -5.85 12.67
N GLU A 140 -27.95 -6.64 12.36
CA GLU A 140 -29.18 -6.86 13.15
C GLU A 140 -28.94 -7.74 14.38
#